data_AF-A0AAD4LCL6-F1
#
_entry.id   AF-A0AAD4LCL6-F1
#
_cell.length_a   1.000
_cell.length_b   1.000
_cell.length_c   1.000
_cell.angle_alpha   90.00
_cell.angle_beta   90.00
_cell.angle_gamma   90.00
#
_symmetry.space_group_name_H-M   'P 1'
#
loop_
_entity.id
_entity.type
_entity.pdbx_description
1 polymer ?
#
loop_
_entity_poly.entity_id
_entity_poly.type
_entity_poly.pdbx_seq_one_letter_code
_entity_poly.pdbx_strand_id
1 'polypeptide(L)'
;MLPIAPLRHFIQKQNVFNLYRLAIRASRVIPDPIARKETISWIRAEFERNKHITDLDLVEDKLRAGRRELGQVLPYRRTQPHSRS
;
A
#
# COMPACT_ATOMS: atom_id res chain seq x y z
N MET A 1 -11.23 -25.65 -17.47
CA MET A 1 -10.25 -25.13 -16.49
C MET A 1 -10.17 -23.63 -16.68
N LEU A 2 -10.78 -22.83 -15.80
CA LEU A 2 -10.66 -21.37 -15.89
C LEU A 2 -9.19 -21.00 -15.67
N PRO A 3 -8.60 -20.09 -16.47
CA PRO A 3 -7.22 -19.69 -16.26
C PRO A 3 -7.10 -19.08 -14.86
N ILE A 4 -6.06 -19.44 -14.11
CA ILE A 4 -5.83 -18.97 -12.72
C ILE A 4 -5.25 -17.54 -12.75
N ALA A 5 -4.75 -17.09 -13.90
CA ALA A 5 -4.17 -15.77 -14.12
C ALA A 5 -5.11 -14.59 -13.76
N PRO A 6 -6.40 -14.55 -14.17
CA PRO A 6 -7.31 -13.46 -13.87
C PRO A 6 -7.61 -13.33 -12.36
N LEU A 7 -7.70 -14.45 -11.63
CA LEU A 7 -7.93 -14.43 -10.19
C LEU A 7 -6.74 -13.81 -9.45
N ARG A 8 -5.51 -14.19 -9.81
CA ARG A 8 -4.30 -13.59 -9.24
C ARG A 8 -4.22 -12.09 -9.55
N HIS A 9 -4.50 -11.66 -10.78
CA HIS A 9 -4.58 -10.24 -11.11
C HIS A 9 -5.64 -9.50 -10.29
N PHE A 10 -6.81 -10.11 -10.06
CA PHE A 10 -7.86 -9.51 -9.23
C PHE A 10 -7.43 -9.34 -7.77
N ILE A 11 -6.84 -10.38 -7.17
CA ILE A 11 -6.32 -10.33 -5.80
C ILE A 11 -5.22 -9.27 -5.66
N GLN A 12 -4.28 -9.20 -6.63
CA GLN A 12 -3.21 -8.20 -6.59
C GLN A 12 -3.75 -6.78 -6.72
N LYS A 13 -4.74 -6.53 -7.60
CA LYS A 13 -5.43 -5.23 -7.66
C LYS A 13 -6.06 -4.87 -6.31
N GLN A 14 -6.74 -5.81 -5.67
CA GLN A 14 -7.33 -5.59 -4.35
C GLN A 14 -6.26 -5.24 -3.30
N ASN A 15 -5.11 -5.93 -3.32
CA ASN A 15 -3.99 -5.67 -2.42
C ASN A 15 -3.41 -4.25 -2.61
N VAL A 16 -3.26 -3.80 -3.86
CA VAL A 16 -2.84 -2.43 -4.20
C VAL A 16 -3.80 -1.40 -3.62
N PHE A 17 -5.11 -1.57 -3.85
CA PHE A 17 -6.11 -0.65 -3.29
C PHE A 17 -6.12 -0.66 -1.76
N ASN A 18 -5.97 -1.82 -1.13
CA ASN A 18 -5.91 -1.94 0.32
C ASN A 18 -4.71 -1.18 0.89
N LEU A 19 -3.53 -1.32 0.27
CA LEU A 19 -2.33 -0.61 0.68
C LEU A 19 -2.48 0.91 0.51
N TYR A 20 -3.01 1.36 -0.63
CA TYR A 20 -3.28 2.78 -0.86
C TYR A 20 -4.20 3.37 0.22
N ARG A 21 -5.32 2.71 0.50
CA ARG A 21 -6.28 3.17 1.51
C ARG A 21 -5.67 3.18 2.91
N LEU A 22 -4.83 2.19 3.23
CA LEU A 22 -4.08 2.17 4.49
C LEU A 22 -3.15 3.39 4.61
N ALA A 23 -2.36 3.67 3.56
CA ALA A 23 -1.44 4.80 3.53
C ALA A 23 -2.16 6.14 3.75
N ILE A 24 -3.26 6.36 3.03
CA ILE A 24 -4.09 7.58 3.17
C ILE A 24 -4.73 7.70 4.55
N ARG A 25 -5.11 6.60 5.20
CA ARG A 25 -5.63 6.64 6.57
C ARG A 25 -4.54 6.94 7.58
N ALA A 26 -3.37 6.30 7.45
CA ALA A 26 -2.25 6.47 8.35
C ALA A 26 -1.66 7.90 8.28
N SER A 27 -1.72 8.57 7.13
CA SER A 27 -1.30 9.97 7.02
C SER A 27 -2.18 10.95 7.82
N ARG A 28 -3.42 10.59 8.19
CA ARG A 28 -4.31 11.45 8.99
C ARG A 28 -3.77 11.75 10.40
N VAL A 29 -2.87 10.92 10.90
CA VAL A 29 -2.24 11.09 12.22
C VAL A 29 -1.23 12.26 12.22
N ILE A 30 -0.74 12.68 11.05
CA ILE A 30 0.23 13.78 10.92
C ILE A 30 -0.45 15.08 11.36
N PRO A 31 -0.01 15.74 12.46
CA PRO A 31 -0.71 16.90 13.01
C PRO A 31 -0.59 18.12 12.09
N ASP A 32 0.60 18.35 11.54
CA ASP A 32 0.85 19.48 10.64
C ASP A 32 0.11 19.29 9.29
N PRO A 33 -0.77 20.23 8.90
CA PRO A 33 -1.59 20.09 7.70
C PRO A 33 -0.79 20.16 6.40
N ILE A 34 0.33 20.89 6.38
CA ILE A 34 1.19 21.03 5.21
C ILE A 34 1.92 19.71 4.96
N ALA A 35 2.62 19.19 5.98
CA ALA A 35 3.30 17.90 5.95
C ALA A 35 2.34 16.75 5.63
N ARG A 36 1.10 16.79 6.16
CA ARG A 36 0.06 15.81 5.80
C ARG A 36 -0.28 15.87 4.31
N LYS A 37 -0.48 17.06 3.76
CA LYS A 37 -0.79 17.27 2.34
C LYS A 37 0.36 16.79 1.45
N GLU A 38 1.59 17.14 1.80
CA GLU A 38 2.80 16.69 1.10
C GLU A 38 2.93 15.17 1.12
N THR A 39 2.74 14.56 2.29
CA THR A 39 2.78 13.10 2.45
C THR A 39 1.71 12.41 1.59
N ILE A 40 0.48 12.91 1.58
CA ILE A 40 -0.59 12.38 0.73
C ILE A 40 -0.24 12.55 -0.75
N SER A 41 0.33 13.69 -1.14
CA SER A 41 0.72 13.93 -2.54
C SER A 41 1.84 12.99 -2.97
N TRP A 42 2.83 12.76 -2.10
CA TRP A 42 3.91 11.82 -2.34
C TRP A 42 3.38 10.38 -2.48
N ILE A 43 2.51 9.93 -1.57
CA ILE A 43 1.84 8.62 -1.66
C ILE A 43 1.13 8.49 -3.01
N ARG A 44 0.31 9.47 -3.41
CA ARG A 44 -0.41 9.41 -4.68
C ARG A 44 0.54 9.30 -5.87
N ALA A 45 1.61 10.08 -5.87
CA ALA A 45 2.61 10.01 -6.92
C ALA A 45 3.27 8.62 -6.99
N GLU A 46 3.56 7.96 -5.86
CA GLU A 46 4.13 6.60 -5.86
C GLU A 46 3.21 5.59 -6.53
N PHE A 47 1.92 5.60 -6.21
CA PHE A 47 0.95 4.70 -6.84
C PHE A 47 0.76 5.02 -8.32
N GLU A 48 0.74 6.30 -8.69
CA GLU A 48 0.58 6.74 -10.07
C GLU A 48 1.77 6.32 -10.96
N ARG A 49 3.01 6.43 -10.46
CA ARG A 49 4.22 6.00 -11.19
C ARG A 49 4.22 4.51 -11.51
N ASN A 50 3.62 3.69 -10.63
CA ASN A 50 3.61 2.23 -10.77
C ASN A 50 2.31 1.70 -11.42
N LYS A 51 1.38 2.56 -11.85
CA LYS A 51 0.04 2.14 -12.35
C LYS A 51 0.06 1.27 -13.60
N HIS A 52 1.14 1.33 -14.37
CA HIS A 52 1.32 0.60 -15.64
C HIS A 52 1.95 -0.79 -15.46
N ILE A 53 2.34 -1.15 -14.23
CA ILE A 53 2.94 -2.46 -13.97
C ILE A 53 1.86 -3.54 -14.08
N THR A 54 2.05 -4.48 -15.01
CA THR A 54 1.16 -5.63 -15.22
C THR A 54 1.76 -6.95 -14.77
N ASP A 55 3.08 -7.00 -14.57
CA ASP A 55 3.80 -8.15 -14.05
C ASP A 55 3.40 -8.40 -12.58
N LEU A 56 2.88 -9.59 -12.30
CA LEU A 56 2.33 -9.95 -11.00
C LEU A 56 3.40 -10.04 -9.91
N ASP A 57 4.58 -10.53 -10.25
CA ASP A 57 5.69 -10.71 -9.32
C ASP A 57 6.28 -9.34 -8.97
N LEU A 58 6.44 -8.47 -9.97
CA LEU A 58 6.86 -7.09 -9.75
C LEU A 58 5.84 -6.29 -8.92
N VAL A 59 4.54 -6.49 -9.14
CA VAL A 59 3.49 -5.89 -8.28
C VAL A 59 3.63 -6.38 -6.85
N GLU A 60 3.91 -7.67 -6.63
CA GLU A 60 4.10 -8.22 -5.29
C GLU A 60 5.32 -7.61 -4.59
N ASP A 61 6.45 -7.50 -5.29
CA ASP A 61 7.66 -6.90 -4.75
C ASP A 61 7.46 -5.42 -4.41
N LYS A 62 6.76 -4.67 -5.27
CA LYS A 62 6.38 -3.28 -5.00
C LYS A 62 5.44 -3.16 -3.80
N LEU A 63 4.46 -4.06 -3.66
CA LEU A 63 3.59 -4.12 -2.48
C LEU A 63 4.37 -4.40 -1.20
N ARG A 64 5.34 -5.31 -1.24
CA ARG A 64 6.22 -5.62 -0.10
C ARG A 64 7.10 -4.43 0.26
N ALA A 65 7.69 -3.76 -0.73
CA ALA A 65 8.48 -2.55 -0.53
C ALA A 65 7.65 -1.41 0.05
N GLY A 66 6.50 -1.09 -0.54
CA GLY A 66 5.61 -0.02 -0.08
C GLY A 66 5.11 -0.24 1.36
N ARG A 67 4.81 -1.48 1.76
CA ARG A 67 4.46 -1.79 3.17
C ARG A 67 5.60 -1.47 4.14
N ARG A 68 6.86 -1.76 3.75
CA ARG A 68 8.03 -1.45 4.58
C ARG A 68 8.23 0.05 4.71
N GLU A 69 8.21 0.75 3.58
CA GLU A 69 8.43 2.19 3.50
C GLU A 69 7.35 2.97 4.27
N LEU A 70 6.07 2.63 4.07
CA LEU A 70 4.97 3.24 4.83
C LEU A 70 5.11 3.00 6.33
N GLY A 71 5.63 1.84 6.75
CA GLY A 71 5.89 1.54 8.16
C GLY A 71 7.10 2.28 8.76
N GLN A 72 7.95 2.89 7.92
CA GLN A 72 9.06 3.75 8.35
C GLN A 72 8.64 5.22 8.35
N VAL A 73 7.85 5.65 7.36
CA VAL A 73 7.50 7.05 7.13
C VAL A 73 6.27 7.48 7.93
N LEU A 74 5.26 6.61 8.06
CA LEU A 74 4.04 6.93 8.78
C LEU A 74 4.12 6.42 10.22
N PRO A 75 3.60 7.17 11.20
CA PRO A 75 3.62 6.80 12.63
C PRO A 75 2.72 5.59 12.97
N TYR A 76 2.42 4.70 12.02
CA TYR A 76 1.58 3.53 12.21
C TYR A 76 2.43 2.24 12.28
N ARG A 77 2.75 1.81 13.50
CA ARG A 77 3.19 0.43 13.77
C ARG A 77 2.69 -0.08 15.13
N ARG A 78 2.13 -1.30 15.08
CA ARG A 78 1.78 -2.24 16.17
C ARG A 78 0.43 -2.07 16.89
N THR A 79 -0.66 -2.38 16.18
CA THR A 79 -1.74 -3.19 16.78
C THR A 79 -2.21 -4.26 15.80
N GLN A 80 -1.34 -5.22 15.48
CA GLN A 80 -1.84 -6.59 15.35
C GLN A 80 -1.81 -7.16 16.76
N PRO A 81 -2.95 -7.56 17.35
CA PRO A 81 -2.90 -8.46 18.48
C PRO A 81 -2.12 -9.69 18.00
N HIS A 82 -1.01 -9.97 18.68
CA HIS A 82 -0.54 -11.34 18.77
C HIS A 82 -1.66 -12.15 19.42
N SER A 83 -2.55 -12.71 18.62
CA SER A 83 -3.27 -13.90 19.04
C SER A 83 -2.26 -15.04 18.96
N ARG A 84 -1.51 -15.21 20.05
CA ARG A 84 -0.93 -16.49 20.43
C ARG A 84 -2.08 -17.49 20.51
N SER A 85 -2.01 -18.58 19.75
CA SER A 85 -2.25 -19.98 20.13
C SER A 85 -2.35 -20.80 18.86
#